data_AF-A0A067MF91-F1
#
_entry.id   AF-A0A067MF91-F1
#
_cell.length_a   1.000
_cell.length_b   1.000
_cell.length_c   1.000
_cell.angle_alpha   90.00
_cell.angle_beta   90.00
_cell.angle_gamma   90.00
#
_symmetry.space_group_name_H-M   'P 1'
#
loop_
_entity.id
_entity.type
_entity.pdbx_description
1 polymer ?
#
loop_
_entity_poly.entity_id
_entity_poly.type
_entity_poly.pdbx_seq_one_letter_code
_entity_poly.pdbx_strand_id
1 'polypeptide(L)'
;MAQNDIAEPIPIESARWLANPARHKGTTASLRLSLPPQLRAAILKSGTLFLEGRSHPVRSFAAPKTLPNQCRKCWKLGHSEAWCRKAAPVCGVCCAGHPTSHHQAVAPNAPHLCALCKGAHPSWTRWCVDRHIQLAAQPPLKKPTPAKKRAGKVPPTPPSLIDPFLLITA
;
A
#
# COMPACT_ATOMS: atom_id res chain seq x y z
N MET A 1 16.86 10.43 27.60
CA MET A 1 16.01 10.00 26.47
C MET A 1 15.53 11.25 25.78
N ALA A 2 15.84 11.44 24.50
CA ALA A 2 15.43 12.66 23.79
C ALA A 2 13.92 12.59 23.51
N GLN A 3 13.15 13.33 24.29
CA GLN A 3 11.74 13.59 24.03
C GLN A 3 11.69 14.34 22.70
N ASN A 4 11.04 13.76 21.68
CA ASN A 4 10.68 14.55 20.50
C ASN A 4 9.50 15.42 20.93
N ASP A 5 9.76 16.49 21.68
CA ASP A 5 8.77 17.52 22.02
C ASP A 5 8.53 18.36 20.77
N ILE A 6 7.64 17.86 19.92
CA ILE A 6 7.20 18.57 18.74
C ILE A 6 6.16 19.58 19.23
N ALA A 7 6.64 20.75 19.68
CA ALA A 7 5.83 21.87 20.17
C ALA A 7 5.03 22.56 19.05
N GLU A 8 5.38 22.30 17.79
CA GLU A 8 4.66 22.77 16.61
C GLU A 8 3.90 21.61 15.94
N PRO A 9 2.76 21.85 15.28
CA PRO A 9 2.10 20.80 14.52
C PRO A 9 3.08 20.21 13.50
N ILE A 10 3.27 18.89 13.57
CA ILE A 10 4.14 18.16 12.66
C ILE A 10 3.77 18.55 11.22
N PRO A 11 4.69 19.06 10.39
CA PRO A 11 4.41 19.41 9.01
C PRO A 11 4.21 18.12 8.19
N ILE A 12 3.01 17.55 8.27
CA ILE A 12 2.61 16.35 7.56
C ILE A 12 2.10 16.77 6.18
N GLU A 13 2.77 16.31 5.13
CA GLU A 13 2.34 16.55 3.75
C GLU A 13 1.07 15.76 3.42
N SER A 14 0.95 14.54 3.96
CA SER A 14 -0.27 13.74 3.91
C SER A 14 -0.25 12.61 4.92
N ALA A 15 -1.43 12.22 5.38
CA ALA A 15 -1.64 11.05 6.23
C ALA A 15 -2.67 10.13 5.57
N ARG A 16 -2.40 8.82 5.54
CA ARG A 16 -3.33 7.83 4.98
C ARG A 16 -3.28 6.53 5.76
N TRP A 17 -4.44 6.07 6.22
CA TRP A 17 -4.56 4.72 6.78
C TRP A 17 -4.26 3.66 5.73
N LEU A 18 -3.47 2.65 6.08
CA LEU A 18 -3.19 1.52 5.19
C LEU A 18 -4.39 0.56 5.12
N ALA A 19 -5.10 0.39 6.24
CA ALA A 19 -6.38 -0.29 6.29
C ALA A 19 -7.54 0.72 6.22
N ASN A 20 -8.69 0.34 5.66
CA ASN A 20 -9.85 1.23 5.70
C ASN A 20 -10.47 1.19 7.11
N PRO A 21 -10.45 2.30 7.89
CA PRO A 21 -10.95 2.31 9.26
C PRO A 21 -12.43 1.94 9.37
N ALA A 22 -13.25 2.27 8.36
CA ALA A 22 -14.67 1.94 8.35
C ALA A 22 -14.96 0.45 8.09
N ARG A 23 -13.96 -0.35 7.68
CA ARG A 23 -14.14 -1.77 7.32
C ARG A 23 -13.12 -2.69 7.96
N HIS A 24 -12.12 -2.15 8.64
CA HIS A 24 -11.06 -2.91 9.27
C HIS A 24 -11.60 -3.59 10.53
N LYS A 25 -11.45 -4.92 10.61
CA LYS A 25 -11.93 -5.72 11.74
C LYS A 25 -10.84 -6.01 12.79
N GLY A 26 -9.58 -5.67 12.49
CA GLY A 26 -8.48 -5.89 13.42
C GLY A 26 -8.38 -4.80 14.48
N THR A 27 -7.72 -5.12 15.59
CA THR A 27 -7.50 -4.24 16.74
C THR A 27 -6.46 -3.15 16.48
N THR A 28 -5.54 -3.35 15.54
CA THR A 28 -4.49 -2.39 15.19
C THR A 28 -4.47 -2.07 13.69
N ALA A 29 -4.24 -0.80 13.35
CA ALA A 29 -4.09 -0.35 11.97
C ALA A 29 -2.85 0.52 11.85
N SER A 30 -2.19 0.48 10.68
CA SER A 30 -1.03 1.31 10.41
C SER A 30 -1.41 2.57 9.65
N LEU A 31 -0.84 3.69 10.05
CA LEU A 31 -0.97 4.99 9.40
C LEU A 31 0.31 5.29 8.59
N ARG A 32 0.16 5.64 7.32
CA ARG A 32 1.26 6.16 6.50
C ARG A 32 1.30 7.68 6.62
N LEU A 33 2.44 8.21 7.04
CA LEU A 33 2.71 9.63 7.05
C LEU A 33 3.69 9.97 5.93
N SER A 34 3.41 11.05 5.19
CA SER A 34 4.35 11.71 4.30
C SER A 34 4.88 12.94 5.03
N LEU A 35 6.19 12.98 5.19
CA LEU A 35 6.91 13.93 6.03
C LEU A 35 8.10 14.50 5.25
N PRO A 36 8.49 15.76 5.51
CA PRO A 36 9.72 16.34 4.99
C PRO A 36 10.93 15.44 5.25
N PRO A 37 11.91 15.36 4.32
CA PRO A 37 13.02 14.40 4.41
C PRO A 37 13.81 14.45 5.73
N GLN A 38 14.06 15.65 6.24
CA GLN A 38 14.81 15.86 7.49
C GLN A 38 14.06 15.29 8.70
N LEU A 39 12.77 15.62 8.83
CA LEU A 39 11.90 15.15 9.90
C LEU A 39 11.67 13.63 9.81
N ARG A 40 11.49 13.11 8.60
CA ARG A 40 11.39 11.67 8.36
C ARG A 40 12.62 10.93 8.87
N ALA A 41 13.83 11.44 8.62
CA ALA A 41 15.06 10.81 9.08
C ALA A 41 15.19 10.84 10.61
N ALA A 42 14.81 11.95 11.25
CA ALA A 42 14.81 12.07 12.71
C ALA A 42 13.86 11.07 13.38
N ILE A 43 12.61 10.99 12.90
CA ILE A 43 11.59 10.07 13.46
C ILE A 43 11.95 8.60 13.18
N LEU A 44 12.52 8.29 12.00
CA LEU A 44 12.98 6.92 11.74
C LEU A 44 14.17 6.53 12.62
N LYS A 45 15.03 7.49 13.00
CA LYS A 45 16.15 7.26 13.91
C LYS A 45 15.68 7.04 15.36
N SER A 46 14.64 7.75 15.81
CA SER A 46 14.05 7.51 17.14
C SER A 46 13.32 6.17 17.21
N GLY A 47 12.77 5.70 16.08
CA GLY A 47 12.01 4.45 15.99
C GLY A 47 10.61 4.52 16.58
N THR A 48 10.25 5.63 17.22
CA THR A 48 8.95 5.89 17.85
C THR A 48 8.47 7.30 17.56
N LEU A 49 7.16 7.43 17.40
CA LEU A 49 6.43 8.69 17.30
C LEU A 49 5.44 8.76 18.45
N PHE A 50 5.43 9.87 19.19
CA PHE A 50 4.46 10.10 20.25
C PHE A 50 3.26 10.85 19.68
N LEU A 51 2.05 10.31 19.85
CA LEU A 51 0.80 10.95 19.49
C LEU A 51 -0.11 10.92 20.72
N GLU A 52 -0.63 12.08 21.14
CA GLU A 52 -1.50 12.19 22.32
C GLU A 52 -0.90 11.52 23.58
N GLY A 53 0.42 11.67 23.78
CA GLY A 53 1.15 11.07 24.90
C GLY A 53 1.40 9.57 24.79
N ARG A 54 1.00 8.91 23.69
CA ARG A 54 1.20 7.48 23.45
C ARG A 54 2.33 7.24 22.45
N SER A 55 3.21 6.30 22.77
CA SER A 55 4.29 5.88 21.87
C SER A 55 3.77 4.92 20.80
N HIS A 56 4.06 5.22 19.53
CA HIS A 56 3.74 4.38 18.39
C HIS A 56 5.02 3.99 17.65
N PRO A 57 5.25 2.69 17.36
CA PRO A 57 6.42 2.27 16.61
C PRO A 57 6.36 2.80 15.18
N VAL A 58 7.49 3.29 14.68
CA VAL A 58 7.61 3.81 13.32
C VAL A 58 8.56 2.95 12.51
N ARG A 59 8.21 2.70 11.25
CA ARG A 59 9.06 2.00 10.30
C ARG A 59 9.02 2.70 8.96
N SER A 60 10.09 2.56 8.17
CA SER A 60 10.07 3.03 6.80
C SER A 60 9.03 2.26 6.00
N PHE A 61 8.08 2.96 5.40
CA PHE A 61 7.12 2.35 4.50
C PHE A 61 7.65 2.41 3.06
N ALA A 62 7.95 1.25 2.50
CA ALA A 62 8.13 1.08 1.07
C ALA A 62 6.88 0.40 0.52
N ALA A 63 6.08 1.12 -0.28
CA ALA A 63 4.97 0.49 -0.98
C ALA A 63 5.54 -0.62 -1.88
N PRO A 64 5.12 -1.88 -1.74
CA PRO A 64 5.50 -2.89 -2.71
C PRO A 64 5.04 -2.42 -4.09
N LYS A 65 5.87 -2.68 -5.10
CA LYS A 65 5.57 -2.38 -6.50
C LYS A 65 4.51 -3.34 -7.01
N THR A 66 3.31 -3.25 -6.48
CA THR A 66 2.21 -4.09 -6.94
C THR A 66 1.64 -3.44 -8.19
N LEU A 67 1.39 -4.26 -9.22
CA LEU A 67 0.40 -3.89 -10.22
C LEU A 67 -0.85 -3.45 -9.45
N PRO A 68 -1.52 -2.35 -9.85
CA PRO A 68 -2.72 -1.91 -9.15
C PRO A 68 -3.72 -3.07 -9.13
N ASN A 69 -4.13 -3.48 -7.93
CA ASN A 69 -5.12 -4.54 -7.78
C ASN A 69 -6.41 -4.10 -8.45
N GLN A 70 -7.01 -4.99 -9.24
CA GLN A 70 -8.33 -4.75 -9.81
C GLN A 70 -9.37 -4.91 -8.70
N CYS A 71 -10.17 -3.87 -8.47
CA CYS A 71 -11.20 -3.89 -7.44
C CYS A 71 -12.27 -4.95 -7.78
N ARG A 72 -12.52 -5.94 -6.92
CA ARG A 72 -13.53 -6.98 -7.19
C ARG A 72 -14.98 -6.49 -7.07
N LYS A 73 -15.20 -5.30 -6.47
CA LYS A 73 -16.52 -4.67 -6.32
C LYS A 73 -16.95 -3.87 -7.56
N CYS A 74 -16.03 -3.17 -8.22
CA CYS A 74 -16.35 -2.30 -9.36
C CYS A 74 -15.50 -2.54 -10.61
N TRP A 75 -14.53 -3.44 -10.54
CA TRP A 75 -13.61 -3.85 -11.61
C TRP A 75 -12.67 -2.77 -12.15
N LYS A 76 -12.70 -1.55 -11.60
CA LYS A 76 -11.70 -0.50 -11.87
C LYS A 76 -10.39 -0.76 -11.16
N LEU A 77 -9.30 -0.24 -11.72
CA LEU A 77 -7.97 -0.24 -11.12
C LEU A 77 -7.75 1.04 -10.27
N GLY A 78 -6.70 1.01 -9.44
CA GLY A 78 -6.28 2.17 -8.63
C GLY A 78 -6.81 2.20 -7.19
N HIS A 79 -7.66 1.25 -6.80
CA HIS A 79 -8.06 1.07 -5.40
C HIS A 79 -8.39 -0.40 -5.10
N SER A 80 -8.22 -0.81 -3.85
CA SER A 80 -8.67 -2.14 -3.41
C SER A 80 -10.16 -2.13 -3.08
N GLU A 81 -10.75 -3.32 -2.99
CA GLU A 81 -12.16 -3.49 -2.64
C GLU A 81 -12.55 -2.82 -1.31
N ALA A 82 -11.65 -2.86 -0.33
CA ALA A 82 -11.84 -2.19 0.97
C ALA A 82 -12.06 -0.68 0.82
N TRP A 83 -11.43 -0.04 -0.17
CA TRP A 83 -11.51 1.40 -0.44
C TRP A 83 -12.51 1.76 -1.55
N CYS A 84 -13.29 0.78 -2.04
CA CYS A 84 -14.26 1.03 -3.10
C CYS A 84 -15.47 1.81 -2.56
N ARG A 85 -15.73 2.96 -3.19
CA ARG A 85 -16.89 3.84 -2.90
C ARG A 85 -18.20 3.36 -3.52
N LYS A 86 -18.18 2.37 -4.42
CA LYS A 86 -19.42 1.87 -5.04
C LYS A 86 -20.28 1.19 -3.98
N ALA A 87 -21.58 1.50 -3.91
CA ALA A 87 -22.49 0.95 -2.91
C ALA A 87 -22.77 -0.54 -3.16
N ALA A 88 -23.26 -0.88 -4.34
CA ALA A 88 -23.50 -2.27 -4.77
C ALA A 88 -22.35 -2.81 -5.63
N PRO A 89 -22.00 -4.11 -5.51
CA PRO A 89 -21.04 -4.75 -6.39
C PRO A 89 -21.58 -4.88 -7.82
N VAL A 90 -20.66 -4.96 -8.77
CA VAL A 90 -20.94 -5.31 -10.17
C VAL A 90 -20.37 -6.68 -10.48
N CYS A 91 -21.14 -7.48 -11.19
CA CYS A 91 -20.69 -8.78 -11.64
C CYS A 91 -19.58 -8.61 -12.68
N GLY A 92 -18.45 -9.29 -12.47
CA GLY A 92 -17.36 -9.30 -13.43
C GLY A 92 -17.67 -10.08 -14.70
N VAL A 93 -18.70 -10.92 -14.67
CA VAL A 93 -19.14 -11.73 -15.81
C VAL A 93 -20.07 -10.93 -16.70
N CYS A 94 -21.21 -10.49 -16.20
CA CYS A 94 -22.28 -9.89 -17.01
C CYS A 94 -22.53 -8.39 -16.75
N CYS A 95 -21.70 -7.73 -15.93
CA CYS A 95 -21.84 -6.31 -15.56
C CYS A 95 -23.16 -5.95 -14.82
N ALA A 96 -23.98 -6.92 -14.43
CA ALA A 96 -25.19 -6.69 -13.65
C ALA A 96 -24.91 -6.39 -12.16
N GLY A 97 -25.91 -5.89 -11.45
CA GLY A 97 -25.83 -5.47 -10.04
C GLY A 97 -25.85 -6.62 -9.04
N HIS A 98 -24.84 -7.49 -9.05
CA HIS A 98 -24.67 -8.55 -8.05
C HIS A 98 -23.18 -8.93 -7.89
N PRO A 99 -22.80 -9.60 -6.77
CA PRO A 99 -21.46 -10.14 -6.62
C PRO A 99 -21.16 -11.18 -7.70
N THR A 100 -19.91 -11.25 -8.14
CA THR A 100 -19.48 -12.24 -9.15
C THR A 100 -19.62 -13.67 -8.64
N SER A 101 -19.49 -13.88 -7.32
CA SER A 101 -19.71 -15.18 -6.67
C SER A 101 -21.15 -15.69 -6.81
N HIS A 102 -22.13 -14.81 -6.97
CA HIS A 102 -23.55 -15.18 -7.08
C HIS A 102 -24.01 -15.33 -8.53
N HIS A 103 -23.11 -15.23 -9.51
CA HIS A 103 -23.48 -15.21 -10.92
C HIS A 103 -24.23 -16.47 -11.36
N GLN A 104 -23.75 -17.65 -10.97
CA GLN A 104 -24.37 -18.91 -11.36
C GLN A 104 -25.81 -19.06 -10.85
N ALA A 105 -26.14 -18.44 -9.71
CA ALA A 105 -27.48 -18.50 -9.14
C ALA A 105 -28.45 -17.48 -9.76
N VAL A 106 -27.93 -16.30 -10.13
CA VAL A 106 -28.78 -15.16 -10.54
C VAL A 106 -28.89 -15.03 -12.07
N ALA A 107 -27.83 -15.34 -12.80
CA ALA A 107 -27.73 -15.06 -14.23
C ALA A 107 -26.81 -16.03 -14.98
N PRO A 108 -26.98 -17.36 -14.86
CA PRO A 108 -26.04 -18.36 -15.42
C PRO A 108 -25.87 -18.28 -16.94
N ASN A 109 -26.89 -17.81 -17.66
CA ASN A 109 -26.90 -17.72 -19.12
C ASN A 109 -26.65 -16.28 -19.64
N ALA A 110 -26.36 -15.33 -18.76
CA ALA A 110 -26.14 -13.95 -19.19
C ALA A 110 -24.80 -13.83 -19.94
N PRO A 111 -24.74 -13.03 -21.03
CA PRO A 111 -23.53 -12.89 -21.81
C PRO A 111 -22.41 -12.22 -20.99
N HIS A 112 -21.18 -12.55 -21.37
CA HIS A 112 -20.02 -11.87 -20.82
C HIS A 112 -20.00 -10.40 -21.25
N LEU A 113 -19.98 -9.49 -20.27
CA LEU A 113 -19.97 -8.06 -20.47
C LEU A 113 -18.96 -7.38 -19.54
N CYS A 114 -18.07 -6.60 -20.11
CA CYS A 114 -17.02 -5.94 -19.35
C CYS A 114 -17.57 -4.75 -18.57
N ALA A 115 -17.31 -4.70 -17.26
CA ALA A 115 -17.71 -3.57 -16.44
C ALA A 115 -16.98 -2.26 -16.77
N LEU A 116 -15.83 -2.34 -17.46
CA LEU A 116 -15.02 -1.20 -17.89
C LEU A 116 -15.49 -0.67 -19.25
N CYS A 117 -15.27 -1.43 -20.33
CA CYS A 117 -15.52 -0.98 -21.70
C CYS A 117 -16.88 -1.39 -22.28
N LYS A 118 -17.68 -2.18 -21.55
CA LYS A 118 -18.94 -2.77 -22.04
C LYS A 118 -18.77 -3.71 -23.25
N GLY A 119 -17.56 -4.20 -23.53
CA GLY A 119 -17.31 -5.19 -24.57
C GLY A 119 -17.72 -6.62 -24.16
N ALA A 120 -17.84 -7.51 -25.15
CA ALA A 120 -18.28 -8.90 -25.00
C ALA A 120 -17.19 -9.81 -24.39
N HIS A 121 -16.81 -9.53 -23.15
CA HIS A 121 -15.81 -10.30 -22.40
C HIS A 121 -15.91 -10.02 -20.89
N PRO A 122 -15.43 -10.92 -20.02
CA PRO A 122 -15.44 -10.66 -18.58
C PRO A 122 -14.45 -9.55 -18.20
N SER A 123 -14.68 -8.95 -17.04
CA SER A 123 -13.99 -7.74 -16.60
C SER A 123 -12.50 -7.94 -16.25
N TRP A 124 -12.06 -9.18 -16.03
CA TRP A 124 -10.67 -9.54 -15.69
C TRP A 124 -9.79 -9.88 -16.90
N THR A 125 -10.33 -9.85 -18.12
CA THR A 125 -9.53 -10.13 -19.32
C THR A 125 -8.38 -9.15 -19.47
N ARG A 126 -7.21 -9.67 -19.83
CA ARG A 126 -5.99 -8.87 -19.94
C ARG A 126 -5.99 -7.97 -21.18
N TRP A 127 -6.66 -8.37 -22.26
CA TRP A 127 -6.67 -7.65 -23.55
C TRP A 127 -7.68 -6.48 -23.63
N CYS A 128 -8.38 -6.17 -22.55
CA CYS A 128 -9.27 -5.02 -22.50
C CYS A 128 -8.47 -3.70 -22.61
N VAL A 129 -8.76 -2.89 -23.63
CA VAL A 129 -8.07 -1.61 -23.87
C VAL A 129 -8.24 -0.66 -22.69
N ASP A 130 -9.44 -0.50 -22.16
CA ASP A 130 -9.69 0.38 -20.98
C ASP A 130 -8.95 -0.09 -19.73
N ARG A 131 -8.75 -1.40 -19.58
CA ARG A 131 -7.93 -1.95 -18.50
C ARG A 131 -6.46 -1.55 -18.70
N HIS A 132 -5.95 -1.60 -19.92
CA HIS A 132 -4.60 -1.13 -20.23
C HIS A 132 -4.44 0.37 -20.00
N ILE A 133 -5.42 1.19 -20.40
CA ILE A 133 -5.41 2.64 -20.15
C ILE A 133 -5.34 2.90 -18.63
N GLN A 134 -6.17 2.23 -17.84
CA GLN A 134 -6.16 2.38 -16.37
C GLN A 134 -4.85 1.88 -15.73
N LEU A 135 -4.21 0.84 -16.27
CA LEU A 135 -2.88 0.40 -15.82
C LEU A 135 -1.82 1.45 -16.12
N ALA A 136 -1.84 2.04 -17.32
CA ALA A 136 -0.88 3.07 -17.73
C ALA A 136 -1.01 4.36 -16.90
N ALA A 137 -2.24 4.74 -16.52
CA ALA A 137 -2.50 5.86 -15.62
C ALA A 137 -2.05 5.63 -14.16
N GLN A 138 -1.72 4.38 -13.81
CA GLN A 138 -1.26 3.98 -12.48
C GLN A 138 0.11 3.29 -12.60
N PRO A 139 1.14 3.99 -13.11
CA PRO A 139 2.41 3.37 -13.40
C PRO A 139 3.02 2.78 -12.13
N PRO A 140 3.54 1.54 -12.16
CA PRO A 140 4.26 1.00 -11.03
C PRO A 140 5.43 1.92 -10.71
N LEU A 141 5.57 2.30 -9.43
CA LEU A 141 6.67 3.16 -8.98
C LEU A 141 8.00 2.59 -9.48
N LYS A 142 8.80 3.39 -10.18
CA LYS A 142 10.09 2.98 -10.74
C LYS A 142 10.94 2.32 -9.65
N LYS A 143 11.65 1.24 -9.99
CA LYS A 143 12.67 0.68 -9.07
C LYS A 143 13.72 1.77 -8.87
N PRO A 144 14.05 2.16 -7.62
CA PRO A 144 15.27 2.92 -7.43
C PRO A 144 16.38 2.05 -8.01
N THR A 145 17.10 2.59 -9.00
CA THR A 145 18.28 1.96 -9.56
C THR A 145 19.21 1.67 -8.38
N PRO A 146 19.69 0.43 -8.18
CA PRO A 146 20.65 0.17 -7.13
C PRO A 146 21.83 1.13 -7.36
N ALA A 147 22.11 1.98 -6.38
CA ALA A 147 23.29 2.82 -6.42
C ALA A 147 24.49 1.89 -6.58
N LYS A 148 25.27 2.07 -7.65
CA LYS A 148 26.58 1.42 -7.79
C LYS A 148 27.31 1.68 -6.49
N LYS A 149 27.58 0.65 -5.70
CA LYS A 149 28.48 0.75 -4.55
C LYS A 149 29.80 1.27 -5.13
N ARG A 150 30.16 2.52 -4.82
CA ARG A 150 31.54 2.97 -5.01
C ARG A 150 32.37 2.06 -4.11
N ALA A 151 33.29 1.31 -4.71
CA ALA A 151 34.26 0.51 -3.97
C ALA A 151 35.05 1.48 -3.07
N GLY A 152 34.72 1.50 -1.78
CA GLY A 152 35.52 2.18 -0.79
C GLY A 152 36.84 1.43 -0.65
N LYS A 153 37.96 2.13 -0.79
CA LYS A 153 39.25 1.61 -0.36
C LYS A 153 39.15 1.27 1.13
N VAL A 154 39.46 0.02 1.47
CA VAL A 154 39.55 -0.47 2.84
C VAL A 154 40.77 0.16 3.51
N PRO A 155 40.65 0.90 4.63
CA PRO A 155 41.78 1.19 5.49
C PRO A 155 42.13 -0.06 6.31
N PRO A 156 43.42 -0.32 6.61
CA PRO A 156 43.82 -1.51 7.34
C PRO A 156 43.33 -1.49 8.80
N THR A 157 42.92 -2.67 9.24
CA THR A 157 42.46 -3.07 10.57
C THR A 157 43.55 -2.95 11.65
N PRO A 158 43.22 -2.48 12.87
CA PRO A 158 43.93 -2.89 14.09
C PRO A 158 43.15 -3.99 14.84
N PRO A 159 43.83 -4.78 15.70
CA PRO A 159 43.31 -6.06 16.18
C PRO A 159 42.26 -5.93 17.29
N SER A 160 41.42 -6.96 17.30
CA SER A 160 40.42 -7.42 18.28
C SER A 160 40.64 -7.02 19.73
N LEU A 161 39.54 -6.84 20.48
CA LEU A 161 39.35 -7.40 21.83
C LEU A 161 37.84 -7.38 22.20
N ILE A 162 37.31 -8.59 22.44
CA ILE A 162 36.32 -8.97 23.45
C ILE A 162 34.82 -8.67 23.20
N ASP A 163 34.08 -9.76 22.93
CA ASP A 163 32.63 -9.99 23.14
C ASP A 163 32.20 -9.71 24.59
N PRO A 164 30.93 -9.31 24.89
CA PRO A 164 29.86 -10.33 24.99
C PRO A 164 28.40 -9.88 24.71
N PHE A 165 27.59 -10.83 24.17
CA PHE A 165 26.13 -10.99 24.36
C PHE A 165 25.22 -9.81 23.86
N LEU A 166 23.91 -9.91 23.57
CA LEU A 166 22.83 -10.85 23.85
C LEU A 166 21.70 -10.65 22.80
N LEU A 167 20.91 -11.70 22.67
CA LEU A 167 19.71 -11.94 21.89
C LEU A 167 18.47 -11.15 22.40
N ILE A 168 17.43 -11.11 21.55
CA ILE A 168 15.97 -11.17 21.84
C ILE A 168 15.08 -9.95 21.50
N THR A 169 13.98 -10.37 20.88
CA THR A 169 12.72 -9.80 20.41
C THR A 169 11.88 -8.98 21.40
N ALA A 170 11.00 -8.15 20.83
CA ALA A 170 9.58 -8.05 21.17
C ALA A 170 8.78 -7.70 19.90
#